data_AF-A0A0R1RH25-F1
#
_entry.id   AF-A0A0R1RH25-F1
#
_cell.length_a   1.000
_cell.length_b   1.000
_cell.length_c   1.000
_cell.angle_alpha   90.00
_cell.angle_beta   90.00
_cell.angle_gamma   90.00
#
_symmetry.space_group_name_H-M   'P 1'
#
loop_
_entity.id
_entity.type
_entity.pdbx_description
1 polymer ?
#
loop_
_entity_poly.entity_id
_entity_poly.type
_entity_poly.pdbx_seq_one_letter_code
_entity_poly.pdbx_strand_id
1 'polypeptide(L)' 'MVKINKAVAEIPGVTNSKVLFNASKVKLDLNEQQNSAQTVAKVVEDLGYQVLEIKEKELI' A
#
# COMPACT_ATOMS: atom_id res chain seq x y z
N MET A 1 -5.03 -3.41 15.97
CA MET A 1 -4.91 -2.96 14.56
C MET A 1 -3.50 -2.39 14.36
N VAL A 2 -2.73 -2.88 13.39
CA VAL A 2 -1.34 -2.40 13.17
C VAL A 2 -1.36 -1.05 12.43
N LYS A 3 -0.49 -0.10 12.82
CA LYS A 3 -0.44 1.28 12.27
C LYS A 3 -0.44 1.34 10.74
N ILE A 4 0.35 0.46 10.11
CA ILE A 4 0.46 0.39 8.64
C ILE A 4 -0.86 0.01 7.94
N ASN A 5 -1.67 -0.88 8.53
CA ASN A 5 -2.98 -1.23 7.95
C ASN A 5 -3.89 0.00 7.87
N LYS A 6 -3.94 0.78 8.96
CA LYS A 6 -4.80 1.98 9.02
C LYS A 6 -4.33 3.04 8.03
N ALA A 7 -3.02 3.35 8.05
CA ALA A 7 -2.47 4.39 7.20
C ALA A 7 -2.65 4.09 5.71
N VAL A 8 -2.44 2.84 5.28
CA VAL A 8 -2.63 2.44 3.87
C VAL A 8 -4.11 2.46 3.48
N ALA A 9 -5.03 2.06 4.38
CA ALA A 9 -6.46 2.07 4.11
C ALA A 9 -7.10 3.48 4.06
N GLU A 10 -6.45 4.49 4.65
CA GLU A 10 -6.90 5.89 4.60
C GLU A 10 -6.49 6.60 3.30
N ILE A 11 -5.68 5.96 2.45
CA ILE A 11 -5.22 6.54 1.19
C ILE A 11 -6.37 6.51 0.17
N PRO A 12 -6.75 7.66 -0.44
CA PRO A 12 -7.76 7.69 -1.49
C PRO A 12 -7.40 6.74 -2.64
N GLY A 13 -8.39 6.00 -3.13
CA GLY A 13 -8.20 5.01 -4.20
C GLY A 13 -7.65 3.66 -3.75
N VAL A 14 -7.25 3.49 -2.48
CA VAL A 14 -6.86 2.18 -1.95
C VAL A 14 -8.09 1.38 -1.51
N THR A 15 -8.17 0.15 -1.99
CA THR A 15 -9.17 -0.84 -1.59
C THR A 15 -8.52 -2.20 -1.36
N ASN A 16 -9.23 -3.14 -0.72
CA ASN A 16 -8.75 -4.51 -0.46
C ASN A 16 -7.35 -4.62 0.17
N SER A 17 -6.97 -3.64 1.00
CA SER A 17 -5.64 -3.62 1.62
C SER A 17 -5.45 -4.80 2.59
N LYS A 18 -4.33 -5.51 2.45
CA LYS A 18 -3.96 -6.68 3.24
C LYS A 18 -2.47 -6.67 3.50
N VAL A 19 -2.10 -6.55 4.77
CA VAL A 19 -0.71 -6.64 5.20
C VAL A 19 -0.37 -8.10 5.52
N LEU A 20 0.56 -8.66 4.76
CA LEU A 20 1.09 -10.01 4.88
C LEU A 20 2.41 -9.96 5.66
N PHE A 21 2.32 -9.96 6.99
CA PHE A 21 3.51 -9.92 7.87
C PHE A 21 4.46 -11.11 7.66
N ASN A 22 3.92 -12.29 7.34
CA ASN A 22 4.72 -13.47 7.05
C ASN A 22 5.56 -13.35 5.77
N ALA A 23 5.13 -12.49 4.83
CA ALA A 23 5.79 -12.27 3.56
C ALA A 23 6.43 -10.88 3.46
N SER A 24 6.36 -10.09 4.54
CA SER A 24 6.78 -8.67 4.59
C SER A 24 6.26 -7.84 3.41
N LYS A 25 4.98 -8.03 3.03
CA LYS A 25 4.37 -7.38 1.86
C LYS A 25 3.00 -6.81 2.19
N VAL A 26 2.66 -5.70 1.54
CA VAL A 26 1.29 -5.16 1.54
C VAL A 26 0.70 -5.43 0.16
N LYS A 27 -0.47 -6.07 0.11
CA LYS A 27 -1.28 -6.19 -1.09
C LYS A 27 -2.46 -5.25 -0.97
N LEU A 28 -2.80 -4.57 -2.04
CA LEU A 28 -3.93 -3.65 -2.11
C LEU A 28 -4.31 -3.48 -3.57
N ASP A 29 -5.55 -3.07 -3.79
CA ASP A 29 -6.03 -2.65 -5.10
C ASP A 29 -6.02 -1.12 -5.10
N LEU A 30 -5.45 -0.53 -6.15
CA LEU A 30 -5.27 0.90 -6.27
C LEU A 30 -6.03 1.43 -7.49
N ASN A 31 -6.85 2.45 -7.29
CA ASN A 31 -7.40 3.25 -8.37
C ASN A 31 -6.39 4.33 -8.79
N GLU A 32 -5.72 4.09 -9.92
CA GLU A 32 -4.69 4.99 -10.47
C GLU A 32 -5.21 6.38 -10.85
N GLN A 33 -6.53 6.55 -11.01
CA GLN A 33 -7.13 7.87 -11.23
C GLN A 33 -7.18 8.73 -9.95
N GLN A 34 -7.13 8.10 -8.78
CA GLN A 34 -7.22 8.79 -7.49
C GLN A 34 -5.86 8.92 -6.82
N ASN A 35 -4.96 7.95 -7.01
CA ASN A 35 -3.63 7.98 -6.41
C ASN A 35 -2.66 7.00 -7.08
N SER A 36 -1.37 7.10 -6.79
CA SER A 36 -0.32 6.25 -7.37
C SER A 36 0.34 5.35 -6.34
N ALA A 37 0.96 4.25 -6.80
CA ALA A 37 1.68 3.32 -5.94
C ALA A 37 2.85 3.98 -5.20
N GLN A 38 3.46 5.01 -5.82
CA GLN A 38 4.51 5.82 -5.19
C GLN A 38 3.99 6.59 -3.96
N THR A 39 2.77 7.13 -3.99
CA THR A 39 2.20 7.80 -2.82
C THR A 39 2.00 6.80 -1.67
N VAL A 40 1.54 5.59 -1.99
CA VAL A 40 1.39 4.54 -0.98
C VAL A 40 2.74 4.16 -0.39
N ALA A 41 3.76 3.99 -1.23
CA ALA A 41 5.11 3.70 -0.78
C ALA A 41 5.64 4.80 0.16
N LYS A 42 5.44 6.07 -0.19
CA LYS A 42 5.85 7.20 0.65
C LYS A 42 5.18 7.19 2.03
N VAL A 43 3.88 6.91 2.11
CA VAL A 43 3.16 6.79 3.39
C VAL A 43 3.75 5.65 4.23
N VAL A 44 4.13 4.54 3.60
CA VAL A 44 4.79 3.41 4.28
C VAL A 44 6.17 3.80 4.81
N GLU A 45 6.94 4.58 4.03
CA GLU A 45 8.24 5.12 4.44
C GLU A 45 8.14 6.14 5.57
N ASP A 46 7.15 7.05 5.53
CA ASP A 46 6.90 8.05 6.57
C ASP A 46 6.55 7.41 7.93
N LEU A 47 6.06 6.16 7.92
CA LEU A 47 5.81 5.36 9.13
C LEU A 47 7.07 4.64 9.66
N GLY A 48 8.20 4.77 8.96
CA GLY A 48 9.48 4.16 9.31
C GLY A 48 9.73 2.79 8.69
N TYR A 49 8.97 2.38 7.66
CA TYR A 49 9.20 1.13 6.95
C TYR A 49 9.88 1.37 5.60
N GLN A 50 10.98 0.69 5.33
CA GLN A 50 11.64 0.79 4.02
C GLN A 50 10.84 0.03 2.94
N VAL A 51 10.55 0.68 1.83
CA VAL A 51 9.95 0.03 0.66
C VAL A 51 11.06 -0.48 -0.25
N LEU A 52 11.15 -1.80 -0.39
CA LEU A 52 12.22 -2.44 -1.18
C LEU A 52 11.84 -2.57 -2.66
N GLU A 53 10.56 -2.77 -2.95
CA GLU A 53 10.07 -3.06 -4.30
C GLU A 53 8.56 -2.74 -4.38
N ILE A 54 8.14 -2.20 -5.53
CA ILE A 54 6.73 -1.98 -5.87
C ILE A 54 6.43 -2.86 -7.08
N LYS A 55 5.37 -3.67 -6.99
CA LYS A 55 4.86 -4.46 -8.13
C LYS A 55 3.44 -4.04 -8.44
N GLU A 56 3.26 -3.51 -9.64
CA GLU A 56 1.95 -3.20 -10.20
C GLU A 56 1.52 -4.36 -11.10
N LYS A 57 0.25 -4.72 -11.01
CA LYS A 57 -0.37 -5.70 -11.90
C LYS A 57 -1.71 -5.15 -12.33
N GLU A 58 -1.86 -4.89 -13.63
CA GLU A 58 -3.15 -4.54 -14.20
C GLU A 58 -4.13 -5.70 -14.00
N LEU A 59 -5.29 -5.41 -13.44
CA LEU A 59 -6.43 -6.31 -13.39
C LEU A 59 -7.20 -6.12 -14.70
N ILE A 60 -7.00 -7.04 -15.64
CA ILE A 60 -7.70 -7.13 -16.94
C ILE A 60 -9.04 -7.84 -16.74
#